data_AF-A0A6J7VIR5-F1
#
_entry.id   AF-A0A6J7VIR5-F1
#
_cell.length_a   1.000
_cell.length_b   1.000
_cell.length_c   1.000
_cell.angle_alpha   90.00
_cell.angle_beta   90.00
_cell.angle_gamma   90.00
#
_symmetry.space_group_name_H-M   'P 1'
#
loop_
_entity.id
_entity.type
_entity.pdbx_description
1 polymer ?
#
loop_
_entity_poly.entity_id
_entity_poly.type
_entity_poly.pdbx_seq_one_letter_code
_entity_poly.pdbx_strand_id
1 'polypeptide(L)'
;MQIFWLWAPLHFDDMCTHLAMFERADGTRWMESALVVPVLDSPDAPTWGADIVEPEEVGNIRYELQWQKGRREMESAAIEVSHADGTVDRIEFEPLYTFRMRGIGYSHPHWSHGSLHGTLEVGSESIPLGEFNPQDPSCIHIQTLCKVRMGDRVGVGVLEQLSFGPHEPTGLTGMVDGWNPA
;
A
#
# COMPACT_ATOMS: atom_id res chain seq x y z
N MET A 1 -6.42 17.03 -9.92
CA MET A 1 -6.47 15.59 -9.62
C MET A 1 -5.64 15.36 -8.38
N GLN A 2 -6.16 14.69 -7.35
CA GLN A 2 -5.43 14.33 -6.14
C GLN A 2 -5.85 12.93 -5.71
N ILE A 3 -4.88 12.13 -5.29
CA ILE A 3 -5.06 10.77 -4.76
C ILE A 3 -4.04 10.60 -3.64
N PHE A 4 -4.47 10.12 -2.49
CA PHE A 4 -3.60 9.58 -1.46
C PHE A 4 -4.18 8.24 -1.01
N TRP A 5 -3.43 7.17 -1.25
CA TRP A 5 -3.82 5.79 -1.04
C TRP A 5 -2.71 5.05 -0.30
N LEU A 6 -3.12 4.30 0.72
CA LEU A 6 -2.29 3.32 1.40
C LEU A 6 -3.06 2.01 1.50
N TRP A 7 -2.40 0.89 1.17
CA TRP A 7 -2.95 -0.45 1.40
C TRP A 7 -1.88 -1.40 1.94
N ALA A 8 -2.20 -2.10 3.01
CA ALA A 8 -1.31 -2.99 3.73
C ALA A 8 -1.94 -4.38 3.94
N PRO A 9 -1.84 -5.27 2.94
CA PRO A 9 -2.04 -6.69 3.12
C PRO A 9 -0.79 -7.28 3.78
N LEU A 10 -0.91 -7.68 5.04
CA LEU A 10 0.21 -8.20 5.84
C LEU A 10 -0.10 -9.62 6.29
N HIS A 11 0.93 -10.44 6.38
CA HIS A 11 0.84 -11.83 6.81
C HIS A 11 1.75 -12.06 8.02
N PHE A 12 1.16 -12.48 9.13
CA PHE A 12 1.81 -12.99 10.33
C PHE A 12 1.54 -14.49 10.45
N ASP A 13 2.12 -15.16 11.44
CA ASP A 13 1.94 -16.61 11.60
C ASP A 13 0.49 -17.00 11.97
N ASP A 14 -0.23 -16.13 12.70
CA ASP A 14 -1.57 -16.38 13.25
C ASP A 14 -2.68 -15.55 12.62
N MET A 15 -2.34 -14.52 11.83
CA MET A 15 -3.31 -13.63 11.21
C MET A 15 -2.76 -12.95 9.95
N CYS A 16 -3.66 -12.39 9.17
CA CYS A 16 -3.36 -11.39 8.16
C CYS A 16 -4.05 -10.06 8.51
N THR A 17 -3.57 -8.96 7.96
CA THR A 17 -4.31 -7.69 7.97
C THR A 17 -4.69 -7.31 6.57
N HIS A 18 -5.79 -6.60 6.41
CA HIS A 18 -6.18 -5.96 5.16
C HIS A 18 -6.60 -4.51 5.46
N LEU A 19 -5.61 -3.62 5.49
CA LEU A 19 -5.80 -2.22 5.88
C LEU A 19 -5.72 -1.34 4.64
N ALA A 20 -6.74 -0.55 4.35
CA ALA A 20 -6.81 0.29 3.16
C ALA A 20 -7.43 1.64 3.52
N MET A 21 -6.88 2.73 2.96
CA MET A 21 -7.46 4.05 3.13
C MET A 21 -7.23 4.96 1.94
N PHE A 22 -8.21 5.81 1.68
CA PHE A 22 -8.05 6.96 0.81
C PHE A 22 -8.33 8.27 1.56
N GLU A 23 -7.48 9.26 1.32
CA GLU A 23 -7.59 10.58 1.92
C GLU A 23 -7.62 11.69 0.86
N ARG A 24 -8.32 12.78 1.21
CA ARG A 24 -8.30 14.06 0.49
C ARG A 24 -7.00 14.80 0.78
N ALA A 25 -6.74 15.86 0.02
CA ALA A 25 -5.54 16.69 0.18
C ALA A 25 -5.34 17.25 1.61
N ASP A 26 -6.41 17.48 2.36
CA ASP A 26 -6.40 17.97 3.74
C ASP A 26 -6.33 16.85 4.81
N GLY A 27 -6.21 15.58 4.38
CA GLY A 27 -6.22 14.42 5.26
C GLY A 27 -7.61 13.87 5.60
N THR A 28 -8.69 14.49 5.13
CA THR A 28 -10.04 13.97 5.38
C THR A 28 -10.19 12.61 4.70
N ARG A 29 -10.42 11.56 5.50
CA ARG A 29 -10.63 10.21 5.01
C ARG A 29 -12.01 10.06 4.36
N TRP A 30 -12.04 9.53 3.13
CA TRP A 30 -13.31 9.25 2.44
C TRP A 30 -13.53 7.76 2.18
N MET A 31 -12.49 6.95 2.37
CA MET A 31 -12.59 5.49 2.40
C MET A 31 -11.65 4.93 3.45
N GLU A 32 -12.15 3.98 4.24
CA GLU A 32 -11.37 3.15 5.16
C GLU A 32 -11.92 1.73 5.10
N SER A 33 -11.03 0.74 5.06
CA SER A 33 -11.32 -0.67 5.27
C SER A 33 -10.21 -1.23 6.13
N ALA A 34 -10.56 -1.83 7.26
CA ALA A 34 -9.58 -2.32 8.22
C ALA A 34 -10.06 -3.67 8.75
N LEU A 35 -9.37 -4.73 8.34
CA LEU A 35 -9.72 -6.10 8.72
C LEU A 35 -8.50 -6.80 9.31
N VAL A 36 -8.73 -7.57 10.37
CA VAL A 36 -7.85 -8.65 10.79
C VAL A 36 -8.47 -9.96 10.29
N VAL A 37 -7.75 -10.68 9.45
CA VAL A 37 -8.21 -11.87 8.73
C VAL A 37 -7.52 -13.10 9.34
N PRO A 38 -8.25 -14.14 9.75
CA PRO A 38 -7.64 -15.36 10.26
C PRO A 38 -6.83 -16.09 9.17
N VAL A 39 -5.72 -16.72 9.55
CA VAL A 39 -5.01 -17.67 8.67
C VAL A 39 -5.86 -18.94 8.55
N LEU A 40 -5.98 -19.47 7.34
CA LEU A 40 -6.72 -20.70 7.09
C LEU A 40 -5.98 -21.91 7.72
N ASP A 41 -6.71 -22.74 8.46
CA ASP A 41 -6.18 -23.95 9.09
C ASP A 41 -5.64 -24.98 8.08
N SER A 42 -6.17 -24.95 6.84
CA SER A 42 -5.72 -25.79 5.73
C SER A 42 -6.10 -25.17 4.37
N PRO A 43 -5.47 -25.59 3.26
CA PRO A 43 -5.85 -25.15 1.91
C PRO A 43 -7.31 -25.47 1.52
N ASP A 44 -7.92 -26.47 2.17
CA ASP A 44 -9.31 -26.89 1.93
C ASP A 44 -10.32 -26.22 2.88
N ALA A 45 -9.85 -25.33 3.78
CA ALA A 45 -10.73 -24.59 4.67
C ALA A 45 -11.75 -23.76 3.87
N PRO A 46 -13.01 -23.67 4.33
CA PRO A 46 -14.04 -22.91 3.62
C PRO A 46 -13.66 -21.43 3.57
N THR A 47 -13.72 -20.85 2.38
CA THR A 47 -13.50 -19.41 2.12
C THR A 47 -14.78 -18.68 1.68
N TRP A 48 -15.90 -19.39 1.63
CA TRP A 48 -17.22 -18.86 1.36
C TRP A 48 -18.30 -19.72 2.04
N GLY A 49 -19.47 -19.14 2.30
CA GLY A 49 -20.59 -19.82 2.94
C GLY A 49 -20.67 -19.59 4.45
N ALA A 50 -21.53 -20.33 5.14
CA ALA A 50 -21.83 -20.11 6.56
C ALA A 50 -20.74 -20.63 7.52
N ASP A 51 -19.82 -21.46 7.02
CA ASP A 51 -18.80 -22.14 7.82
C ASP A 51 -17.44 -21.42 7.81
N ILE A 52 -17.37 -20.20 7.28
CA ILE A 52 -16.12 -19.44 7.24
C ILE A 52 -15.79 -18.86 8.61
N VAL A 53 -14.50 -18.70 8.88
CA VAL A 53 -14.04 -17.84 9.97
C VAL A 53 -14.08 -16.40 9.46
N GLU A 54 -15.02 -15.61 9.95
CA GLU A 54 -15.19 -14.23 9.54
C GLU A 54 -13.99 -13.36 9.96
N PRO A 55 -13.53 -12.45 9.10
CA PRO A 55 -12.59 -11.41 9.50
C PRO A 55 -13.14 -10.56 10.66
N GLU A 56 -12.25 -10.14 11.54
CA GLU A 56 -12.56 -9.10 12.53
C GLU A 56 -12.52 -7.73 11.85
N GLU A 57 -13.62 -6.99 11.95
CA GLU A 57 -13.64 -5.57 11.61
C GLU A 57 -12.97 -4.75 12.71
N VAL A 58 -11.86 -4.09 12.36
CA VAL A 58 -11.19 -3.09 13.19
C VAL A 58 -11.41 -1.70 12.58
N GLY A 59 -10.80 -0.64 13.13
CA GLY A 59 -10.93 0.67 12.53
C GLY A 59 -10.03 1.74 13.12
N ASN A 60 -10.35 3.00 12.83
CA ASN A 60 -9.59 4.18 13.26
C ASN A 60 -8.13 4.10 12.80
N ILE A 61 -7.91 3.79 11.53
CA ILE A 61 -6.54 3.68 11.02
C ILE A 61 -5.79 5.01 11.25
N ARG A 62 -4.65 4.94 11.92
CA ARG A 62 -3.69 6.05 12.01
C ARG A 62 -2.38 5.60 11.39
N TYR A 63 -1.59 6.56 10.91
CA TYR A 63 -0.30 6.23 10.35
C TYR A 63 0.73 7.30 10.66
N GLU A 64 1.98 6.86 10.70
CA GLU A 64 3.17 7.69 10.61
C GLU A 64 3.88 7.30 9.31
N LEU A 65 4.31 8.29 8.54
CA LEU A 65 4.95 8.06 7.25
C LEU A 65 6.12 9.01 7.09
N GLN A 66 7.32 8.45 6.94
CA GLN A 66 8.52 9.20 6.58
C GLN A 66 8.84 8.93 5.12
N TRP A 67 9.15 9.98 4.36
CA TRP A 67 9.46 9.87 2.94
C TRP A 67 10.95 9.87 2.69
N GLN A 68 11.37 9.11 1.70
CA GLN A 68 12.69 9.31 1.12
C GLN A 68 12.75 10.68 0.44
N LYS A 69 13.82 11.44 0.71
CA LYS A 69 14.04 12.76 0.10
C LYS A 69 14.01 12.69 -1.43
N GLY A 70 13.27 13.60 -2.04
CA GLY A 70 13.09 13.72 -3.49
C GLY A 70 12.17 12.66 -4.09
N ARG A 71 11.45 11.87 -3.28
CA ARG A 71 10.58 10.78 -3.73
C ARG A 71 9.20 10.84 -3.08
N ARG A 72 8.29 10.00 -3.57
CA ARG A 72 6.99 9.67 -2.95
C ARG A 72 6.96 8.21 -2.51
N GLU A 73 8.11 7.74 -2.03
CA GLU A 73 8.34 6.38 -1.58
C GLU A 73 8.66 6.47 -0.07
N MET A 74 8.07 5.60 0.73
CA MET A 74 8.36 5.62 2.16
C MET A 74 9.83 5.25 2.44
N GLU A 75 10.40 5.88 3.46
CA GLU A 75 11.63 5.46 4.13
C GLU A 75 11.30 4.58 5.34
N SER A 76 10.22 4.91 6.05
CA SER A 76 9.62 4.08 7.10
C SER A 76 8.15 4.43 7.26
N ALA A 77 7.38 3.51 7.84
CA ALA A 77 5.99 3.75 8.19
C ALA A 77 5.61 3.00 9.48
N ALA A 78 4.58 3.51 10.15
CA ALA A 78 3.84 2.75 11.14
C ALA A 78 2.34 2.93 10.90
N ILE A 79 1.55 1.90 11.16
CA ILE A 79 0.09 1.95 11.11
C ILE A 79 -0.46 1.48 12.45
N GLU A 80 -1.45 2.21 12.96
CA GLU A 80 -2.20 1.82 14.16
C GLU A 80 -3.65 1.53 13.79
N VAL A 81 -4.22 0.50 14.41
CA VAL A 81 -5.62 0.11 14.28
C VAL A 81 -6.22 -0.12 15.66
N SER A 82 -7.48 0.29 15.83
CA SER A 82 -8.23 0.12 17.09
C SER A 82 -9.24 -1.02 16.96
N HIS A 83 -9.26 -1.89 17.96
CA HIS A 83 -10.24 -2.96 18.12
C HIS A 83 -11.47 -2.46 18.88
N ALA A 84 -12.57 -3.21 18.80
CA ALA A 84 -13.83 -2.89 19.49
C ALA A 84 -13.70 -2.90 21.03
N ASP A 85 -12.75 -3.66 21.57
CA ASP A 85 -12.47 -3.72 23.01
C ASP A 85 -11.59 -2.55 23.52
N GLY A 86 -11.16 -1.66 22.62
CA GLY A 86 -10.35 -0.49 22.92
C GLY A 86 -8.83 -0.75 22.88
N THR A 87 -8.39 -1.97 22.59
CA THR A 87 -6.98 -2.25 22.32
C THR A 87 -6.55 -1.61 20.99
N VAL A 88 -5.26 -1.25 20.91
CA VAL A 88 -4.67 -0.64 19.72
C VAL A 88 -3.44 -1.43 19.34
N ASP A 89 -3.47 -1.99 18.12
CA ASP A 89 -2.31 -2.63 17.52
C ASP A 89 -1.52 -1.60 16.74
N ARG A 90 -0.19 -1.59 16.95
CA ARG A 90 0.76 -0.78 16.19
C ARG A 90 1.65 -1.69 15.36
N ILE A 91 1.70 -1.42 14.06
CA ILE A 91 2.44 -2.17 13.07
C ILE A 91 3.55 -1.30 12.51
N GLU A 92 4.80 -1.70 12.70
CA GLU A 92 5.99 -0.99 12.19
C GLU A 92 6.51 -1.66 10.91
N PHE A 93 6.86 -0.84 9.92
CA PHE A 93 7.28 -1.29 8.59
C PHE A 93 8.78 -1.05 8.37
N GLU A 94 9.49 -2.13 8.03
CA GLU A 94 10.87 -2.12 7.54
C GLU A 94 10.88 -2.42 6.04
N PRO A 95 11.10 -1.41 5.16
CA PRO A 95 11.10 -1.60 3.71
C PRO A 95 12.25 -2.50 3.23
N LEU A 96 11.95 -3.42 2.31
CA LEU A 96 12.94 -4.32 1.70
C LEU A 96 13.15 -4.01 0.21
N TYR A 97 12.08 -4.06 -0.59
CA TYR A 97 12.13 -3.87 -2.04
C TYR A 97 10.90 -3.15 -2.57
N THR A 98 11.08 -2.18 -3.45
CA THR A 98 9.98 -1.47 -4.10
C THR A 98 9.62 -2.08 -5.44
N PHE A 99 8.44 -2.70 -5.53
CA PHE A 99 7.83 -3.10 -6.78
C PHE A 99 7.05 -1.94 -7.40
N ARG A 100 7.27 -1.67 -8.68
CA ARG A 100 6.64 -0.55 -9.40
C ARG A 100 5.51 -1.09 -10.27
N MET A 101 4.30 -0.62 -10.02
CA MET A 101 3.08 -1.19 -10.62
C MET A 101 3.01 -0.99 -12.14
N ARG A 102 3.83 -0.08 -12.70
CA ARG A 102 4.06 0.05 -14.14
C ARG A 102 4.37 -1.28 -14.82
N GLY A 103 5.14 -2.15 -14.17
CA GLY A 103 5.56 -3.44 -14.73
C GLY A 103 4.39 -4.39 -15.05
N ILE A 104 3.22 -4.15 -14.44
CA ILE A 104 1.97 -4.88 -14.70
C ILE A 104 0.86 -3.95 -15.25
N GLY A 105 1.27 -2.80 -15.80
CA GLY A 105 0.43 -1.91 -16.61
C GLY A 105 -0.18 -0.72 -15.89
N TYR A 106 -0.08 -0.59 -14.55
CA TYR A 106 -0.64 0.59 -13.87
C TYR A 106 0.10 1.86 -14.27
N SER A 107 -0.63 2.83 -14.81
CA SER A 107 -0.09 4.09 -15.35
C SER A 107 0.93 3.93 -16.49
N HIS A 108 1.00 2.75 -17.10
CA HIS A 108 1.86 2.51 -18.26
C HIS A 108 1.31 3.25 -19.50
N PRO A 109 2.14 4.00 -20.26
CA PRO A 109 1.67 4.85 -21.36
C PRO A 109 1.07 4.08 -22.54
N HIS A 110 1.59 2.87 -22.82
CA HIS A 110 1.10 1.99 -23.89
C HIS A 110 0.36 0.75 -23.37
N TRP A 111 1.04 -0.09 -22.60
CA TRP A 111 0.53 -1.32 -21.98
C TRP A 111 -0.29 -1.07 -20.70
N SER A 112 -1.27 -0.17 -20.75
CA SER A 112 -2.09 0.16 -19.58
C SER A 112 -2.82 -1.09 -19.05
N HIS A 113 -2.97 -1.19 -17.72
CA HIS A 113 -3.68 -2.32 -17.12
C HIS A 113 -5.11 -2.42 -17.70
N GLY A 114 -5.43 -3.57 -18.31
CA GLY A 114 -6.73 -3.81 -18.96
C GLY A 114 -6.95 -3.15 -20.33
N SER A 115 -5.94 -2.55 -20.99
CA SER A 115 -6.13 -1.96 -22.31
C SER A 115 -6.26 -2.99 -23.45
N LEU A 116 -7.03 -2.62 -24.48
CA LEU A 116 -7.21 -3.40 -25.70
C LEU A 116 -6.07 -3.11 -26.70
N HIS A 117 -5.37 -4.15 -27.12
CA HIS A 117 -4.22 -4.08 -28.05
C HIS A 117 -4.49 -4.74 -29.41
N GLY A 118 -5.75 -5.01 -29.74
CA GLY A 118 -6.12 -5.75 -30.94
C GLY A 118 -5.90 -7.26 -30.78
N THR A 119 -5.70 -7.98 -31.88
CA THR A 119 -5.66 -9.45 -31.89
C THR A 119 -4.39 -10.03 -31.27
N LEU A 120 -3.24 -9.41 -31.53
CA LEU A 120 -1.96 -9.82 -30.96
C LEU A 120 -1.00 -8.65 -31.03
N GLU A 121 -0.50 -8.25 -29.86
CA GLU A 121 0.60 -7.30 -29.74
C GLU A 121 1.56 -7.85 -28.68
N VAL A 122 2.87 -7.75 -28.93
CA VAL A 122 3.91 -8.23 -28.02
C VAL A 122 4.92 -7.10 -27.83
N GLY A 123 5.32 -6.87 -26.58
CA GLY A 123 6.34 -5.90 -26.23
C GLY A 123 7.11 -6.33 -24.99
N SER A 124 8.26 -5.69 -24.77
CA SER A 124 9.07 -5.87 -23.58
C SER A 124 9.75 -4.56 -23.22
N GLU A 125 9.85 -4.27 -21.94
CA GLU A 125 10.66 -3.17 -21.42
C GLU A 125 11.67 -3.72 -20.40
N SER A 126 12.84 -3.11 -20.37
CA SER A 126 13.87 -3.40 -19.38
C SER A 126 14.43 -2.08 -18.90
N ILE A 127 14.36 -1.83 -17.59
CA ILE A 127 14.75 -0.56 -16.98
C ILE A 127 15.78 -0.87 -15.88
N PRO A 128 17.00 -0.33 -15.96
CA PRO A 128 17.95 -0.40 -14.86
C PRO A 128 17.37 0.31 -13.62
N LEU A 129 17.40 -0.35 -12.46
CA LEU A 129 16.83 0.20 -11.22
C LEU A 129 17.46 1.55 -10.82
N GLY A 130 18.74 1.74 -11.12
CA GLY A 130 19.46 2.99 -10.82
C GLY A 130 19.13 4.17 -11.74
N GLU A 131 18.47 3.94 -12.87
CA GLU A 131 18.11 4.98 -13.85
C GLU A 131 16.65 5.43 -13.70
N PHE A 132 15.96 4.91 -12.67
CA PHE A 132 14.56 5.22 -12.43
C PHE A 132 14.36 6.68 -11.98
N ASN A 133 13.48 7.40 -12.68
CA ASN A 133 13.03 8.72 -12.27
C ASN A 133 11.86 8.61 -11.27
N PRO A 134 12.03 8.96 -9.99
CA PRO A 134 10.98 8.85 -8.98
C PRO A 134 9.81 9.84 -9.17
N GLN A 135 9.93 10.80 -10.08
CA GLN A 135 8.88 11.78 -10.39
C GLN A 135 8.19 11.49 -11.73
N ASP A 136 8.54 10.40 -12.42
CA ASP A 136 7.78 9.95 -13.59
C ASP A 136 6.35 9.57 -13.13
N PRO A 137 5.29 10.14 -13.71
CA PRO A 137 3.91 9.81 -13.35
C PRO A 137 3.58 8.31 -13.50
N SER A 138 4.20 7.61 -14.48
CA SER A 138 3.98 6.18 -14.70
C SER A 138 4.53 5.29 -13.57
N CYS A 139 5.19 5.91 -12.60
CA CYS A 139 6.14 5.29 -11.68
C CYS A 139 5.82 5.62 -10.22
N ILE A 140 4.75 6.39 -9.97
CA ILE A 140 4.26 6.80 -8.64
C ILE A 140 3.51 5.67 -7.92
N HIS A 141 2.83 4.79 -8.65
CA HIS A 141 2.11 3.66 -8.06
C HIS A 141 3.08 2.51 -7.74
N ILE A 142 3.24 2.22 -6.46
CA ILE A 142 4.22 1.23 -5.98
C ILE A 142 3.62 0.31 -4.92
N GLN A 143 4.20 -0.89 -4.81
CA GLN A 143 4.06 -1.79 -3.67
C GLN A 143 5.44 -2.06 -3.08
N THR A 144 5.65 -1.63 -1.84
CA THR A 144 6.92 -1.85 -1.16
C THR A 144 6.80 -3.09 -0.30
N LEU A 145 7.57 -4.15 -0.62
CA LEU A 145 7.70 -5.33 0.23
C LEU A 145 8.37 -4.93 1.54
N CYS A 146 7.76 -5.32 2.65
CA CYS A 146 8.18 -4.96 3.99
C CYS A 146 8.28 -6.20 4.87
N LYS A 147 9.27 -6.19 5.76
CA LYS A 147 9.16 -6.92 7.02
C LYS A 147 8.37 -6.03 7.98
N VAL A 148 7.46 -6.63 8.74
CA VAL A 148 6.61 -5.87 9.68
C VAL A 148 6.68 -6.44 11.09
N ARG A 149 6.46 -5.59 12.08
CA ARG A 149 6.39 -5.98 13.50
C ARG A 149 5.12 -5.46 14.14
N MET A 150 4.47 -6.30 14.94
CA MET A 150 3.28 -5.93 15.73
C MET A 150 3.40 -6.54 17.13
N GLY A 151 3.88 -5.75 18.08
CA GLY A 151 4.34 -6.26 19.38
C GLY A 151 5.46 -7.31 19.20
N ASP A 152 5.19 -8.53 19.65
CA ASP A 152 6.09 -9.68 19.50
C ASP A 152 5.95 -10.39 18.14
N ARG A 153 4.89 -10.13 17.37
CA ARG A 153 4.68 -10.73 16.06
C ARG A 153 5.66 -10.15 15.05
N VAL A 154 6.11 -11.00 14.14
CA VAL A 154 6.89 -10.63 12.96
C VAL A 154 6.13 -11.15 11.73
N GLY A 155 6.02 -10.31 10.72
CA GLY A 155 5.30 -10.64 9.50
C GLY A 155 6.01 -10.11 8.26
N VAL A 156 5.36 -10.34 7.13
CA VAL A 156 5.76 -9.85 5.81
C VAL A 156 4.53 -9.40 5.05
N GLY A 157 4.68 -8.39 4.21
CA GLY A 157 3.58 -7.91 3.37
C GLY A 157 4.05 -6.77 2.50
N VAL A 158 3.10 -6.06 1.91
CA VAL A 158 3.41 -4.83 1.17
C VAL A 158 2.75 -3.63 1.83
N LEU A 159 3.38 -2.47 1.72
CA LEU A 159 2.65 -1.20 1.77
C LEU A 159 2.55 -0.68 0.34
N GLU A 160 1.35 -0.72 -0.22
CA GLU A 160 1.02 -0.07 -1.47
C GLU A 160 0.86 1.43 -1.24
N GLN A 161 1.47 2.23 -2.11
CA GLN A 161 1.39 3.69 -2.09
C GLN A 161 0.97 4.18 -3.48
N LEU A 162 -0.05 5.04 -3.51
CA LEU A 162 -0.42 5.81 -4.69
C LEU A 162 -0.75 7.24 -4.28
N SER A 163 0.17 8.16 -4.58
CA SER A 163 0.09 9.54 -4.10
C SER A 163 0.33 10.56 -5.20
N PHE A 164 -0.75 11.08 -5.79
CA PHE A 164 -0.73 12.18 -6.76
C PHE A 164 -1.29 13.46 -6.15
N GLY A 165 -0.66 14.59 -6.43
CA GLY A 165 -1.11 15.88 -5.89
C GLY A 165 -0.59 16.14 -4.47
N PRO A 166 -0.98 17.29 -3.89
CA PRO A 166 -0.60 17.65 -2.53
C PRO A 166 -1.34 16.81 -1.49
N HIS A 167 -0.71 16.61 -0.34
CA HIS A 167 -1.30 15.96 0.81
C HIS A 167 -0.71 16.53 2.11
N GLU A 168 -1.47 17.44 2.73
CA GLU A 168 -1.06 18.28 3.87
C GLU A 168 -0.52 17.45 5.06
N PRO A 169 -1.19 16.39 5.54
CA PRO A 169 -0.70 15.61 6.69
C PRO A 169 0.68 14.99 6.47
N THR A 170 1.04 14.72 5.22
CA THR A 170 2.31 14.08 4.85
C THR A 170 3.34 15.04 4.26
N GLY A 171 2.99 16.33 4.13
CA GLY A 171 3.85 17.35 3.53
C GLY A 171 4.12 17.18 2.03
N LEU A 172 3.38 16.33 1.32
CA LEU A 172 3.51 16.22 -0.13
C LEU A 172 2.96 17.49 -0.80
N THR A 173 3.69 18.00 -1.79
CA THR A 173 3.31 19.18 -2.58
C THR A 173 3.40 18.87 -4.07
N GLY A 174 2.77 19.70 -4.91
CA GLY A 174 2.78 19.51 -6.36
C GLY A 174 2.13 18.20 -6.83
N MET A 175 2.21 17.92 -8.13
CA MET A 175 1.52 16.75 -8.72
C MET A 175 2.30 15.45 -8.56
N VAL A 176 3.58 15.48 -8.89
CA VAL A 176 4.51 14.33 -8.82
C VAL A 176 5.81 14.68 -8.09
N ASP A 177 5.95 15.93 -7.67
CA ASP A 177 7.13 16.45 -6.99
C ASP A 177 7.44 15.57 -5.78
N GLY A 178 8.70 15.19 -5.64
CA GLY A 178 9.15 14.37 -4.53
C GLY A 178 9.17 15.16 -3.22
N TRP A 179 8.98 14.46 -2.10
CA TRP A 179 9.00 15.08 -0.79
C TRP A 179 10.36 15.72 -0.49
N ASN A 180 10.35 16.95 0.02
CA ASN A 180 11.54 17.63 0.50
C ASN A 180 11.22 18.27 1.85
N PRO A 181 12.03 18.03 2.90
CA PRO A 181 11.88 18.77 4.14
C PRO A 181 12.21 20.24 3.86
N ALA A 182 11.33 21.13 4.30
CA ALA A 182 11.55 22.58 4.24
C ALA A 182 12.75 23.01 5.09
#